data_AF-A0A1V4DYF9-F1
#
_entry.id   AF-A0A1V4DYF9-F1
#
_cell.length_a   1.000
_cell.length_b   1.000
_cell.length_c   1.000
_cell.angle_alpha   90.00
_cell.angle_beta   90.00
_cell.angle_gamma   90.00
#
_symmetry.space_group_name_H-M   'P 1'
#
loop_
_entity.id
_entity.type
_entity.pdbx_description
1 polymer ?
#
loop_
_entity_poly.entity_id
_entity_poly.type
_entity_poly.pdbx_seq_one_letter_code
_entity_poly.pdbx_strand_id
1 'polypeptide(L)'
;MLTASALGPYAGHALSTWGDLDEFKHFLPRLLELLILEELDGFFHAESLMGRVGVSWRGWSQAEQEAIIATVGAWWRHTLNHYPRDVDVMMMIEIIADSLELDLAPYLAGWEANTTEAAARHMAWLMHDFTVSTGHGAEWYTLLDNWISGPAPAAILERAFFSASSPEVAQELSNALETHRIWSRH
;
A
#
# COMPACT_ATOMS: atom_id res chain seq x y z
N MET A 1 22.85 -8.53 -13.71
CA MET A 1 21.71 -7.93 -13.00
C MET A 1 21.22 -8.97 -12.00
N LEU A 2 21.02 -8.62 -10.72
CA LEU A 2 20.58 -9.59 -9.70
C LEU A 2 19.08 -9.88 -9.89
N THR A 3 18.73 -11.15 -10.07
CA THR A 3 17.35 -11.59 -10.33
C THR A 3 16.59 -11.82 -9.02
N ALA A 4 15.26 -11.86 -9.08
CA ALA A 4 14.43 -12.23 -7.93
C ALA A 4 14.81 -13.58 -7.32
N SER A 5 15.09 -14.59 -8.15
CA SER A 5 15.53 -15.90 -7.67
C SER A 5 16.85 -15.84 -6.89
N ALA A 6 17.77 -14.93 -7.24
CA ALA A 6 19.02 -14.76 -6.52
C ALA A 6 18.86 -13.98 -5.21
N LEU A 7 17.93 -13.03 -5.17
CA LEU A 7 17.73 -12.13 -4.01
C LEU A 7 16.59 -12.54 -3.08
N GLY A 8 15.68 -13.42 -3.48
CA GLY A 8 14.56 -13.89 -2.65
C GLY A 8 14.99 -14.47 -1.29
N PRO A 9 16.00 -15.37 -1.24
CA PRO A 9 16.53 -15.85 0.04
C PRO A 9 17.11 -14.72 0.90
N TYR A 10 17.83 -13.78 0.29
CA TYR A 10 18.37 -12.61 1.00
C TYR A 10 17.23 -11.71 1.53
N ALA A 11 16.19 -11.45 0.74
CA ALA A 11 15.04 -10.65 1.15
C ALA A 11 14.37 -11.21 2.41
N GLY A 12 14.22 -12.53 2.50
CA GLY A 12 13.69 -13.20 3.70
C GLY A 12 14.58 -13.13 4.94
N HIS A 13 15.91 -13.01 4.77
CA HIS A 13 16.89 -13.22 5.83
C HIS A 13 17.82 -12.04 6.17
N ALA A 14 17.77 -10.96 5.39
CA ALA A 14 18.59 -9.78 5.59
C ALA A 14 18.45 -9.22 7.02
N LEU A 15 19.57 -8.80 7.64
CA LEU A 15 19.62 -8.26 9.00
C LEU A 15 19.14 -9.18 10.14
N SER A 16 18.65 -10.38 9.84
CA SER A 16 18.35 -11.41 10.85
C SER A 16 19.45 -12.45 10.90
N THR A 17 19.70 -13.13 9.77
CA THR A 17 20.77 -14.13 9.65
C THR A 17 21.81 -13.76 8.61
N TRP A 18 21.47 -12.92 7.61
CA TRP A 18 22.35 -12.61 6.48
C TRP A 18 22.65 -11.11 6.39
N GLY A 19 23.93 -10.78 6.22
CA GLY A 19 24.45 -9.44 5.95
C GLY A 19 24.37 -8.45 7.11
N ASP A 20 25.05 -7.32 6.93
CA ASP A 20 25.01 -6.17 7.84
C ASP A 20 24.18 -5.01 7.24
N LEU A 21 24.13 -3.88 7.94
CA LEU A 21 23.37 -2.70 7.51
C LEU A 21 23.88 -2.12 6.18
N ASP A 22 25.18 -2.15 5.94
CA ASP A 22 25.76 -1.59 4.72
C ASP A 22 25.43 -2.50 3.51
N GLU A 23 25.49 -3.81 3.70
CA GLU A 23 25.05 -4.79 2.71
C GLU A 23 23.54 -4.68 2.43
N PHE A 24 22.73 -4.50 3.48
CA PHE A 24 21.29 -4.30 3.33
C PHE A 24 20.98 -3.05 2.50
N LYS A 25 21.61 -1.92 2.83
CA LYS A 25 21.47 -0.68 2.06
C LYS A 25 21.93 -0.84 0.61
N HIS A 26 22.97 -1.63 0.36
CA HIS A 26 23.46 -1.89 -0.98
C HIS A 26 22.42 -2.63 -1.84
N PHE A 27 21.74 -3.64 -1.28
CA PHE A 27 20.73 -4.42 -2.02
C PHE A 27 19.33 -3.82 -2.00
N LEU A 28 19.01 -2.95 -1.04
CA LEU A 28 17.69 -2.38 -0.84
C LEU A 28 17.07 -1.77 -2.12
N PRO A 29 17.79 -0.94 -2.93
CA PRO A 29 17.20 -0.39 -4.15
C PRO A 29 16.70 -1.47 -5.12
N ARG A 30 17.46 -2.56 -5.28
CA ARG A 30 17.07 -3.66 -6.17
C ARG A 30 15.96 -4.51 -5.56
N LEU A 31 15.95 -4.71 -4.25
CA LEU A 31 14.87 -5.43 -3.56
C LEU A 31 13.54 -4.68 -3.70
N LEU A 32 13.54 -3.36 -3.51
CA LEU A 32 12.35 -2.53 -3.70
C LEU A 32 11.89 -2.54 -5.16
N GLU A 33 12.80 -2.44 -6.12
CA GLU A 33 12.46 -2.53 -7.55
C GLU A 33 11.77 -3.86 -7.87
N LEU A 34 12.34 -4.99 -7.44
CA LEU A 34 11.77 -6.31 -7.66
C LEU A 34 10.40 -6.48 -6.99
N LEU A 35 10.21 -5.90 -5.82
CA LEU A 35 8.94 -5.92 -5.09
C LEU A 35 7.86 -5.10 -5.80
N ILE A 36 8.20 -3.88 -6.26
CA ILE A 36 7.28 -2.98 -6.97
C ILE A 36 6.89 -3.57 -8.33
N LEU A 37 7.81 -4.26 -9.00
CA LEU A 37 7.59 -4.91 -10.29
C LEU A 37 6.97 -6.31 -10.16
N GLU A 38 6.64 -6.76 -8.95
CA GLU A 38 6.03 -8.08 -8.69
C GLU A 38 6.88 -9.25 -9.20
N GLU A 39 8.20 -9.05 -9.21
CA GLU A 39 9.18 -10.11 -9.47
C GLU A 39 9.54 -10.86 -8.18
N LEU A 40 9.34 -10.23 -7.02
CA LEU A 40 9.34 -10.88 -5.70
C LEU A 40 7.92 -11.02 -5.19
N ASP A 41 7.64 -12.12 -4.51
CA ASP A 41 6.35 -12.37 -3.88
C ASP A 41 6.07 -11.29 -2.83
N GLY A 42 5.16 -10.38 -3.18
CA GLY A 42 4.81 -9.21 -2.37
C GLY A 42 4.27 -9.58 -1.00
N PHE A 43 3.43 -10.61 -0.95
CA PHE A 43 2.76 -11.06 0.26
C PHE A 43 3.76 -11.54 1.32
N PHE A 44 4.81 -12.28 0.91
CA PHE A 44 5.82 -12.76 1.87
C PHE A 44 6.93 -11.76 2.18
N HIS A 45 7.27 -10.87 1.22
CA HIS A 45 8.48 -10.07 1.34
C HIS A 45 8.24 -8.61 1.72
N ALA A 46 7.08 -8.02 1.42
CA ALA A 46 6.89 -6.58 1.62
C ALA A 46 6.92 -6.16 3.09
N GLU A 47 6.11 -6.78 3.94
CA GLU A 47 6.07 -6.50 5.38
C GLU A 47 7.45 -6.68 6.02
N SER A 48 8.11 -7.81 5.73
CA SER A 48 9.44 -8.11 6.30
C SER A 48 10.50 -7.11 5.87
N LEU A 49 10.53 -6.76 4.57
CA LEU A 49 11.51 -5.82 4.03
C LEU A 49 11.27 -4.41 4.57
N MET A 50 10.02 -3.94 4.53
CA MET A 50 9.67 -2.59 4.93
C MET A 50 9.71 -2.40 6.45
N GLY A 51 9.38 -3.42 7.24
CA GLY A 51 9.59 -3.39 8.68
C GLY A 51 11.07 -3.20 9.05
N ARG A 52 12.00 -3.83 8.33
CA ARG A 52 13.45 -3.64 8.54
C ARG A 52 13.92 -2.24 8.16
N VAL A 53 13.40 -1.68 7.07
CA VAL A 53 13.64 -0.28 6.70
C VAL A 53 13.15 0.63 7.83
N GLY A 54 11.92 0.40 8.30
CA GLY A 54 11.25 1.13 9.39
C GLY A 54 12.11 1.32 10.64
N VAL A 55 12.80 0.26 11.07
CA VAL A 55 13.64 0.28 12.30
C VAL A 55 14.76 1.32 12.26
N SER A 56 15.36 1.59 11.10
CA SER A 56 16.65 2.32 11.03
C SER A 56 16.67 3.51 10.09
N TRP A 57 15.72 3.63 9.16
CA TRP A 57 15.84 4.57 8.05
C TRP A 57 15.92 6.04 8.47
N ARG A 58 15.27 6.41 9.58
CA ARG A 58 15.35 7.78 10.14
C ARG A 58 16.75 8.18 10.61
N GLY A 59 17.64 7.21 10.87
CA GLY A 59 19.04 7.44 11.19
C GLY A 59 19.98 7.49 9.98
N TRP A 60 19.46 7.25 8.77
CA TRP A 60 20.26 7.28 7.54
C TRP A 60 20.51 8.70 7.06
N SER A 61 21.33 8.87 6.03
CA SER A 61 21.57 10.20 5.44
C SER A 61 20.27 10.80 4.89
N GLN A 62 20.21 12.13 4.82
CA GLN A 62 19.04 12.83 4.29
C GLN A 62 18.68 12.35 2.87
N ALA A 63 19.68 12.13 2.01
CA ALA A 63 19.46 11.65 0.65
C ALA A 63 18.83 10.24 0.61
N GLU A 64 19.23 9.36 1.53
CA GLU A 64 18.63 8.02 1.65
C GLU A 64 17.19 8.11 2.16
N GLN A 65 16.91 8.98 3.14
CA GLN A 65 15.55 9.20 3.64
C GLN A 65 14.62 9.73 2.53
N GLU A 66 15.08 10.73 1.78
CA GLU A 66 14.34 11.29 0.64
C GLU A 66 14.09 10.23 -0.45
N ALA A 67 15.06 9.35 -0.70
CA ALA A 67 14.91 8.25 -1.66
C ALA A 67 13.83 7.24 -1.21
N ILE A 68 13.74 6.89 0.08
CA ILE A 68 12.70 6.01 0.61
C ILE A 68 11.32 6.66 0.45
N ILE A 69 11.17 7.92 0.87
CA ILE A 69 9.89 8.66 0.75
C ILE A 69 9.46 8.76 -0.72
N ALA A 70 10.38 9.09 -1.62
CA ALA A 70 10.09 9.18 -3.05
C ALA A 70 9.70 7.83 -3.65
N THR A 71 10.39 6.75 -3.26
CA THR A 71 10.11 5.39 -3.73
C THR A 71 8.73 4.93 -3.27
N VAL A 72 8.40 5.11 -1.99
CA VAL A 72 7.09 4.73 -1.42
C VAL A 72 5.96 5.56 -2.04
N GLY A 73 6.18 6.87 -2.25
CA GLY A 73 5.24 7.72 -2.97
C GLY A 73 5.01 7.27 -4.42
N ALA A 74 6.05 6.84 -5.12
CA ALA A 74 5.94 6.29 -6.47
C ALA A 74 5.23 4.93 -6.47
N TRP A 75 5.54 4.07 -5.50
CA TRP A 75 4.90 2.77 -5.33
C TRP A 75 3.40 2.92 -5.07
N TRP A 76 2.99 3.78 -4.13
CA TRP A 76 1.58 4.09 -3.87
C TRP A 76 0.84 4.51 -5.14
N ARG A 77 1.41 5.44 -5.91
CA ARG A 77 0.82 5.85 -7.21
C ARG A 77 0.76 4.69 -8.19
N HIS A 78 1.79 3.84 -8.24
CA HIS A 78 1.79 2.67 -9.12
C HIS A 78 0.68 1.68 -8.74
N THR A 79 0.53 1.38 -7.44
CA THR A 79 -0.55 0.55 -6.87
C THR A 79 -1.91 1.11 -7.27
N LEU A 80 -2.18 2.40 -7.05
CA LEU A 80 -3.49 2.97 -7.38
C LEU A 80 -3.81 2.99 -8.88
N ASN A 81 -2.83 2.86 -9.77
CA ASN A 81 -3.04 2.86 -11.22
C ASN A 81 -3.08 1.45 -11.83
N HIS A 82 -2.87 0.39 -11.05
CA HIS A 82 -2.87 -0.98 -11.54
C HIS A 82 -3.61 -1.90 -10.55
N TYR A 83 -4.49 -2.75 -11.05
CA TYR A 83 -5.26 -3.69 -10.24
C TYR A 83 -5.42 -5.01 -10.99
N PRO A 84 -5.28 -6.19 -10.33
CA PRO A 84 -4.87 -6.37 -8.94
C PRO A 84 -3.37 -6.11 -8.75
N ARG A 85 -2.91 -6.09 -7.49
CA ARG A 85 -1.50 -6.03 -7.11
C ARG A 85 -1.17 -7.15 -6.12
N ASP A 86 0.09 -7.57 -6.07
CA ASP A 86 0.58 -8.57 -5.12
C ASP A 86 0.67 -8.01 -3.69
N VAL A 87 1.10 -6.75 -3.57
CA VAL A 87 0.99 -5.99 -2.31
C VAL A 87 -0.31 -5.21 -2.38
N ASP A 88 -1.30 -5.67 -1.62
CA ASP A 88 -2.60 -5.05 -1.56
C ASP A 88 -2.56 -3.65 -0.92
N VAL A 89 -3.65 -2.92 -1.05
CA VAL A 89 -3.72 -1.53 -0.61
C VAL A 89 -3.70 -1.39 0.92
N MET A 90 -4.16 -2.39 1.68
CA MET A 90 -4.07 -2.37 3.13
C MET A 90 -2.62 -2.51 3.58
N MET A 91 -1.89 -3.50 3.03
CA MET A 91 -0.47 -3.68 3.31
C MET A 91 0.34 -2.43 2.91
N MET A 92 -0.01 -1.76 1.81
CA MET A 92 0.61 -0.49 1.45
C MET A 92 0.35 0.62 2.50
N ILE A 93 -0.86 0.70 3.04
CA ILE A 93 -1.19 1.66 4.10
C ILE A 93 -0.39 1.36 5.37
N GLU A 94 -0.29 0.09 5.77
CA GLU A 94 0.52 -0.34 6.92
C GLU A 94 2.01 -0.03 6.71
N ILE A 95 2.55 -0.26 5.51
CA ILE A 95 3.93 0.12 5.17
C ILE A 95 4.14 1.63 5.35
N ILE A 96 3.21 2.46 4.86
CA ILE A 96 3.31 3.91 4.94
C ILE A 96 3.19 4.39 6.39
N ALA A 97 2.13 3.98 7.07
CA ALA A 97 1.71 4.60 8.33
C ALA A 97 2.31 3.91 9.57
N ASP A 98 2.53 2.61 9.51
CA ASP A 98 3.05 1.82 10.64
C ASP A 98 4.54 1.56 10.50
N SER A 99 4.97 0.91 9.40
CA SER A 99 6.39 0.55 9.23
C SER A 99 7.29 1.78 9.07
N LEU A 100 6.89 2.75 8.25
CA LEU A 100 7.69 3.94 7.99
C LEU A 100 7.29 5.14 8.84
N GLU A 101 6.15 5.06 9.53
CA GLU A 101 5.58 6.15 10.33
C GLU A 101 5.53 7.48 9.54
N LEU A 102 5.08 7.42 8.29
CA LEU A 102 4.81 8.58 7.45
C LEU A 102 3.38 9.07 7.67
N ASP A 103 3.16 10.37 7.45
CA ASP A 103 1.81 10.93 7.44
C ASP A 103 0.99 10.28 6.31
N LEU A 104 -0.13 9.67 6.68
CA LEU A 104 -1.03 8.96 5.77
C LEU A 104 -1.91 9.94 4.96
N ALA A 105 -2.15 11.15 5.47
CA ALA A 105 -3.10 12.09 4.86
C ALA A 105 -2.77 12.48 3.39
N PRO A 106 -1.51 12.75 3.00
CA PRO A 106 -1.15 13.04 1.61
C PRO A 106 -1.43 11.87 0.65
N TYR A 107 -1.30 10.62 1.13
CA TYR A 107 -1.53 9.43 0.33
C TYR A 107 -3.03 9.21 0.07
N LEU A 108 -3.87 9.41 1.09
CA LEU A 108 -5.33 9.36 0.97
C LEU A 108 -5.87 10.49 0.09
N ALA A 109 -5.34 11.70 0.21
CA ALA A 109 -5.67 12.81 -0.69
C ALA A 109 -5.29 12.49 -2.15
N GLY A 110 -4.15 11.83 -2.36
CA GLY A 110 -3.74 11.32 -3.67
C GLY A 110 -4.68 10.24 -4.23
N TRP A 111 -5.25 9.40 -3.36
CA TRP A 111 -6.25 8.41 -3.75
C TRP A 111 -7.57 9.07 -4.14
N GLU A 112 -8.06 10.01 -3.34
CA GLU A 112 -9.28 10.77 -3.63
C GLU A 112 -9.20 11.54 -4.96
N ALA A 113 -8.02 12.07 -5.29
CA ALA A 113 -7.79 12.74 -6.57
C ALA A 113 -7.66 11.78 -7.77
N ASN A 114 -7.42 10.48 -7.53
CA ASN A 114 -7.22 9.50 -8.59
C ASN A 114 -8.57 8.98 -9.12
N THR A 115 -8.80 9.17 -10.43
CA THR A 115 -10.07 8.84 -11.09
C THR A 115 -10.02 7.56 -11.90
N THR A 116 -8.99 6.73 -11.73
CA THR A 116 -8.86 5.48 -12.47
C THR A 116 -9.77 4.40 -11.89
N GLU A 117 -10.18 3.47 -12.75
CA GLU A 117 -10.93 2.29 -12.31
C GLU A 117 -10.12 1.44 -11.32
N ALA A 118 -8.80 1.30 -11.54
CA ALA A 118 -7.92 0.57 -10.63
C ALA A 118 -7.99 1.11 -9.19
N ALA A 119 -7.92 2.45 -9.03
CA ALA A 119 -8.04 3.09 -7.72
C ALA A 119 -9.40 2.80 -7.04
N ALA A 120 -10.49 2.74 -7.81
CA ALA A 120 -11.80 2.43 -7.27
C ALA A 120 -11.96 0.94 -6.91
N ARG A 121 -11.33 0.04 -7.66
CA ARG A 121 -11.33 -1.40 -7.34
C ARG A 121 -10.52 -1.71 -6.09
N HIS A 122 -9.40 -1.03 -5.87
CA HIS A 122 -8.70 -1.06 -4.58
C HIS A 122 -9.60 -0.60 -3.43
N MET A 123 -10.46 0.40 -3.65
CA MET A 123 -11.39 0.89 -2.62
C MET A 123 -12.46 -0.16 -2.30
N ALA A 124 -13.02 -0.78 -3.34
CA ALA A 124 -13.98 -1.86 -3.17
C ALA A 124 -13.38 -3.06 -2.44
N TRP A 125 -12.13 -3.42 -2.77
CA TRP A 125 -11.37 -4.45 -2.06
C TRP A 125 -11.14 -4.06 -0.61
N LEU A 126 -10.67 -2.83 -0.34
CA LEU A 126 -10.41 -2.34 1.01
C LEU A 126 -11.67 -2.37 1.87
N MET A 127 -12.84 -1.98 1.33
CA MET A 127 -14.10 -2.06 2.09
C MET A 127 -14.51 -3.50 2.43
N HIS A 128 -14.13 -4.48 1.63
CA HIS A 128 -14.37 -5.88 1.97
C HIS A 128 -13.37 -6.32 3.05
N ASP A 129 -12.08 -6.07 2.84
CA ASP A 129 -11.00 -6.55 3.71
C ASP A 129 -10.92 -5.82 5.06
N PHE A 130 -11.22 -4.52 5.10
CA PHE A 130 -11.20 -3.68 6.31
C PHE A 130 -12.10 -4.25 7.41
N THR A 131 -13.20 -4.92 7.04
CA THR A 131 -14.09 -5.62 8.00
C THR A 131 -13.43 -6.78 8.74
N VAL A 132 -12.35 -7.33 8.18
CA VAL A 132 -11.60 -8.47 8.70
C VAL A 132 -10.34 -8.00 9.45
N SER A 133 -9.80 -6.84 9.10
CA SER A 133 -8.61 -6.26 9.74
C SER A 133 -8.91 -5.75 11.17
N THR A 134 -7.99 -6.00 12.12
CA THR A 134 -8.11 -5.52 13.52
C THR A 134 -6.91 -4.64 13.88
N GLY A 135 -6.98 -3.34 13.56
CA GLY A 135 -5.98 -2.34 13.92
C GLY A 135 -6.39 -1.47 15.11
N HIS A 136 -7.09 -2.03 16.10
CA HIS A 136 -7.66 -1.26 17.19
C HIS A 136 -6.58 -0.62 18.08
N GLY A 137 -6.32 0.68 17.89
CA GLY A 137 -5.57 1.52 18.85
C GLY A 137 -4.53 2.48 18.26
N ALA A 138 -4.18 2.36 16.97
CA ALA A 138 -3.22 3.26 16.33
C ALA A 138 -3.90 4.54 15.79
N GLU A 139 -3.24 5.69 15.91
CA GLU A 139 -3.78 6.98 15.42
C GLU A 139 -4.05 6.95 13.91
N TRP A 140 -3.17 6.31 13.13
CA TRP A 140 -3.33 6.19 11.69
C TRP A 140 -4.55 5.33 11.32
N TYR A 141 -4.89 4.33 12.14
CA TYR A 141 -6.05 3.47 11.90
C TYR A 141 -7.34 4.24 12.17
N THR A 142 -7.38 5.07 13.23
CA THR A 142 -8.50 5.99 13.45
C THR A 142 -8.63 7.01 12.33
N LEU A 143 -7.53 7.53 11.78
CA LEU A 143 -7.56 8.41 10.62
C LEU A 143 -8.13 7.69 9.39
N LEU A 144 -7.67 6.46 9.12
CA LEU A 144 -8.16 5.65 8.01
C LEU A 144 -9.65 5.31 8.16
N ASP A 145 -10.08 4.88 9.34
CA ASP A 145 -11.49 4.56 9.66
C ASP A 145 -12.42 5.77 9.42
N ASN A 146 -12.01 6.95 9.90
CA ASN A 146 -12.73 8.19 9.66
C ASN A 146 -12.79 8.55 8.16
N TRP A 147 -11.70 8.34 7.43
CA TRP A 147 -11.64 8.63 5.99
C TRP A 147 -12.51 7.66 5.19
N ILE A 148 -12.45 6.36 5.51
CA ILE A 148 -13.25 5.29 4.91
C ILE A 148 -14.75 5.53 5.13
N SER A 149 -15.13 5.99 6.33
CA SER A 149 -16.52 6.33 6.66
C SER A 149 -16.96 7.70 6.10
N GLY A 150 -16.00 8.51 5.64
CA GLY A 150 -16.21 9.84 5.07
C GLY A 150 -16.76 9.82 3.63
N PRO A 151 -16.90 10.99 2.98
CA PRO A 151 -17.50 11.10 1.65
C PRO A 151 -16.58 10.68 0.49
N ALA A 152 -15.26 10.67 0.68
CA ALA A 152 -14.29 10.43 -0.38
C ALA A 152 -14.44 9.04 -1.03
N PRO A 153 -14.56 7.93 -0.27
CA PRO A 153 -14.77 6.61 -0.87
C PRO A 153 -16.03 6.49 -1.73
N ALA A 154 -17.16 7.05 -1.27
CA ALA A 154 -18.38 7.08 -2.06
C ALA A 154 -18.17 7.81 -3.40
N ALA A 155 -17.50 8.96 -3.38
CA ALA A 155 -17.22 9.74 -4.58
C ALA A 155 -16.29 8.99 -5.57
N ILE A 156 -15.29 8.25 -5.07
CA ILE A 156 -14.41 7.41 -5.88
C ILE A 156 -15.23 6.29 -6.54
N LEU A 157 -16.00 5.54 -5.75
CA LEU A 157 -16.80 4.40 -6.20
C LEU A 157 -17.90 4.83 -7.19
N GLU A 158 -18.66 5.88 -6.89
CA GLU A 158 -19.73 6.39 -7.75
C GLU A 158 -19.20 6.86 -9.10
N ARG A 159 -18.09 7.58 -9.12
CA ARG A 159 -17.48 8.05 -10.37
C ARG A 159 -17.04 6.88 -11.25
N ALA A 160 -16.35 5.91 -10.65
CA ALA A 160 -15.85 4.75 -11.37
C ALA A 160 -16.98 3.82 -11.85
N PHE A 161 -18.08 3.72 -11.09
CA PHE A 161 -19.26 2.95 -11.49
C PHE A 161 -19.81 3.40 -12.86
N PHE A 162 -19.91 4.71 -13.08
CA PHE A 162 -20.40 5.26 -14.35
C PHE A 162 -19.43 5.10 -15.53
N SER A 163 -18.14 4.85 -15.25
CA SER A 163 -17.10 4.65 -16.26
C SER A 163 -16.54 3.23 -16.28
N ALA A 164 -17.22 2.27 -15.64
CA ALA A 164 -16.71 0.91 -15.47
C ALA A 164 -16.50 0.21 -16.82
N SER A 165 -15.38 -0.49 -16.94
CA SER A 165 -14.95 -1.19 -18.14
C SER A 165 -15.81 -2.41 -18.46
N SER A 166 -16.50 -2.97 -17.46
CA SER A 166 -17.41 -4.11 -17.61
C SER A 166 -18.57 -4.08 -16.61
N PRO A 167 -19.68 -4.81 -16.88
CA PRO A 167 -20.78 -4.97 -15.93
C PRO A 167 -20.36 -5.60 -14.60
N GLU A 168 -19.37 -6.51 -14.62
CA GLU A 168 -18.83 -7.16 -13.42
C GLU A 168 -18.14 -6.14 -12.51
N VAL A 169 -17.32 -5.25 -13.11
CA VAL A 169 -16.69 -4.16 -12.35
C VAL A 169 -17.75 -3.17 -11.84
N ALA A 170 -18.74 -2.82 -12.65
CA ALA A 170 -19.83 -1.96 -12.19
C ALA A 170 -20.58 -2.57 -10.98
N GLN A 171 -20.83 -3.88 -11.00
CA GLN A 171 -21.47 -4.58 -9.89
C GLN A 171 -20.58 -4.60 -8.64
N GLU A 172 -19.29 -4.86 -8.79
CA GLU A 172 -18.29 -4.81 -7.70
C GLU A 172 -18.32 -3.44 -7.01
N LEU A 173 -18.23 -2.36 -7.78
CA LEU A 173 -18.23 -0.98 -7.27
C LEU A 173 -19.57 -0.60 -6.62
N SER A 174 -20.69 -1.05 -7.20
CA SER A 174 -22.03 -0.83 -6.63
C SER A 174 -22.20 -1.53 -5.27
N ASN A 175 -21.69 -2.75 -5.12
CA ASN A 175 -21.75 -3.48 -3.86
C ASN A 175 -20.93 -2.76 -2.78
N ALA A 176 -19.72 -2.31 -3.12
CA ALA A 176 -18.88 -1.53 -2.21
C ALA A 176 -19.56 -0.22 -1.78
N LEU A 177 -20.24 0.47 -2.69
CA LEU A 177 -20.98 1.69 -2.38
C LEU A 177 -22.15 1.44 -1.42
N GLU A 178 -22.83 0.29 -1.54
CA GLU A 178 -23.86 -0.11 -0.57
C GLU A 178 -23.26 -0.37 0.82
N THR A 179 -22.12 -1.06 0.89
CA THR A 179 -21.37 -1.26 2.14
C THR A 179 -21.00 0.08 2.80
N HIS A 180 -20.45 1.02 2.02
CA HIS A 180 -20.10 2.36 2.51
C HIS A 180 -21.30 3.11 3.10
N ARG A 181 -22.47 3.03 2.46
CA ARG A 181 -23.70 3.66 2.95
C ARG A 181 -24.19 3.08 4.27
N ILE A 182 -23.82 1.84 4.60
CA ILE A 182 -24.11 1.25 5.89
C ILE A 182 -23.16 1.81 6.95
N TRP A 183 -21.86 1.92 6.63
CA TRP A 183 -20.84 2.42 7.57
C TRP A 183 -21.01 3.90 7.91
N SER A 184 -21.28 4.74 6.91
CA SER A 184 -21.44 6.20 7.06
C SER A 184 -22.70 6.65 7.82
N ARG A 185 -23.56 5.72 8.26
CA ARG A 185 -24.77 6.01 9.06
C ARG A 185 -24.55 5.96 10.57
N HIS A 186 -23.40 5.46 11.01
CA HIS A 186 -23.03 5.30 12.42
C HIS A 186 -22.01 6.36 12.84
#